data_AF-C0NUZ4-F1
#
_entry.id   AF-C0NUZ4-F1
#
_cell.length_a   1.000
_cell.length_b   1.000
_cell.length_c   1.000
_cell.angle_alpha   90.00
_cell.angle_beta   90.00
_cell.angle_gamma   90.00
#
_symmetry.space_group_name_H-M   'P 1'
#
loop_
_entity.id
_entity.type
_entity.pdbx_description
1 polymer ?
#
loop_
_entity_poly.entity_id
_entity_poly.type
_entity_poly.pdbx_seq_one_letter_code
_entity_poly.pdbx_strand_id
1 'polypeptide(L)'
;MPDTLARLEKDFHELFRLKFEPNLIVILYLRARDHRARILCQVTCSPSKTVYATEPLNRLTLSRQQSHLLLCTSSSKEQGLRAWLSLQFDTIEKMVLFHCAFIALRGQDSGHPISSTPDPFSLDEKEIYGGLILDDSYLHALRIFQDRASGVIRLQASIHSGELADVPVWTAFIHDYIGSKSWMRRVDHKTIILSDLDRATFIHSDQYTPRITRHHEHVLTFTKEPDAEDFESEITLLRRHSRLYK
;
A
#
# COMPACT_ATOMS: atom_id res chain seq x y z
N MET A 1 -3.44 30.71 10.39
CA MET A 1 -3.18 29.26 10.43
C MET A 1 -4.33 28.43 11.00
N PRO A 2 -5.09 28.87 12.04
CA PRO A 2 -6.32 28.18 12.45
C PRO A 2 -7.31 27.98 11.28
N ASP A 3 -7.42 29.00 10.42
CA ASP A 3 -8.31 28.96 9.25
C ASP A 3 -7.98 27.85 8.25
N THR A 4 -6.70 27.48 8.11
CA THR A 4 -6.31 26.43 7.15
C THR A 4 -6.76 25.06 7.62
N LEU A 5 -6.60 24.78 8.92
CA LEU A 5 -7.07 23.54 9.54
C LEU A 5 -8.60 23.48 9.52
N ALA A 6 -9.27 24.57 9.95
CA ALA A 6 -10.73 24.64 9.96
C ALA A 6 -11.34 24.47 8.56
N ARG A 7 -10.69 25.01 7.52
CA ARG A 7 -11.12 24.79 6.12
C ARG A 7 -10.88 23.36 5.65
N LEU A 8 -9.79 22.73 6.10
CA LEU A 8 -9.51 21.33 5.78
C LEU A 8 -10.56 20.42 6.40
N GLU A 9 -10.83 20.58 7.70
CA GLU A 9 -11.80 19.76 8.45
C GLU A 9 -13.25 19.95 7.97
N LYS A 10 -13.57 21.11 7.36
CA LYS A 10 -14.90 21.35 6.80
C LYS A 10 -15.16 20.59 5.51
N ASP A 11 -14.16 20.51 4.64
CA ASP A 11 -14.31 19.98 3.27
C ASP A 11 -13.75 18.55 3.12
N PHE A 12 -12.94 18.08 4.06
CA PHE A 12 -12.25 16.79 4.00
C PHE A 12 -12.57 15.94 5.23
N HIS A 13 -12.62 14.64 5.03
CA HIS A 13 -12.75 13.63 6.08
C HIS A 13 -11.37 13.12 6.49
N GLU A 14 -11.11 13.02 7.79
CA GLU A 14 -9.93 12.34 8.33
C GLU A 14 -10.06 10.83 8.03
N LEU A 15 -9.07 10.27 7.33
CA LEU A 15 -9.00 8.83 7.09
C LEU A 15 -8.29 8.12 8.25
N PHE A 16 -7.09 8.59 8.59
CA PHE A 16 -6.33 8.06 9.72
C PHE A 16 -5.26 9.05 10.18
N ARG A 17 -4.79 8.80 11.40
CA ARG A 17 -3.81 9.60 12.14
C ARG A 17 -2.70 8.72 12.67
N LEU A 18 -1.47 9.05 12.30
CA LEU A 18 -0.26 8.39 12.77
C LEU A 18 0.55 9.33 13.65
N LYS A 19 1.04 8.80 14.77
CA LYS A 19 1.94 9.52 15.68
C LYS A 19 3.35 8.98 15.49
N PHE A 20 4.30 9.90 15.35
CA PHE A 20 5.72 9.65 15.21
C PHE A 20 6.46 10.42 16.30
N GLU A 21 7.30 9.70 17.03
CA GLU A 21 8.14 10.30 18.07
C GLU A 21 9.23 11.19 17.44
N PRO A 22 9.64 12.28 18.10
CA PRO A 22 9.17 12.71 19.42
C PRO A 22 7.91 13.58 19.41
N ASN A 23 7.54 14.21 18.28
CA ASN A 23 6.54 15.31 18.28
C ASN A 23 5.78 15.50 16.95
N LEU A 24 5.71 14.47 16.11
CA LEU A 24 5.11 14.56 14.79
C LEU A 24 3.81 13.77 14.73
N ILE A 25 2.74 14.41 14.27
CA ILE A 25 1.48 13.74 13.93
C ILE A 25 1.24 13.94 12.44
N VAL A 26 1.00 12.84 11.74
CA VAL A 26 0.65 12.82 10.33
C VAL A 26 -0.81 12.40 10.19
N ILE A 27 -1.58 13.17 9.46
CA ILE A 27 -3.00 12.91 9.23
C ILE A 27 -3.26 12.92 7.72
N LEU A 28 -3.90 11.87 7.22
CA LEU A 28 -4.40 11.84 5.84
C LEU A 28 -5.87 12.21 5.81
N TYR A 29 -6.19 13.10 4.88
CA TYR A 29 -7.52 13.64 4.65
C TYR A 29 -7.96 13.33 3.24
N LEU A 30 -9.23 12.97 3.08
CA LEU A 30 -9.86 12.69 1.79
C LEU A 30 -11.11 13.53 1.63
N ARG A 31 -11.27 14.16 0.47
CA ARG A 31 -12.49 14.87 0.11
C ARG A 31 -13.38 14.00 -0.76
N ALA A 32 -14.60 13.73 -0.31
CA ALA A 32 -15.50 12.78 -0.96
C ALA A 32 -15.90 13.17 -2.40
N ARG A 33 -15.98 14.46 -2.73
CA ARG A 33 -16.52 14.93 -4.02
C ARG A 33 -15.63 14.63 -5.23
N ASP A 34 -14.32 14.61 -5.03
CA ASP A 34 -13.30 14.51 -6.09
C ASP A 34 -12.14 13.60 -5.69
N HIS A 35 -12.32 12.82 -4.62
CA HIS A 35 -11.35 11.92 -4.02
C HIS A 35 -9.97 12.56 -3.79
N ARG A 36 -9.94 13.89 -3.64
CA ARG A 36 -8.67 14.60 -3.47
C ARG A 36 -8.13 14.31 -2.09
N ALA A 37 -6.90 13.82 -2.04
CA ALA A 37 -6.21 13.50 -0.81
C ALA A 37 -5.18 14.57 -0.42
N ARG A 38 -5.08 14.84 0.89
CA ARG A 38 -4.09 15.75 1.48
C ARG A 38 -3.44 15.10 2.67
N ILE A 39 -2.16 15.41 2.85
CA ILE A 39 -1.43 15.12 4.08
C ILE A 39 -1.33 16.40 4.91
N LEU A 40 -1.55 16.26 6.20
CA LEU A 40 -1.32 17.28 7.21
C LEU A 40 -0.25 16.77 8.17
N CYS A 41 0.80 17.55 8.36
CA CYS A 41 1.83 17.34 9.35
C CYS A 41 1.65 18.35 10.46
N GLN A 42 1.48 17.86 11.67
CA GLN A 42 1.43 18.64 12.89
C GLN A 42 2.71 18.36 13.68
N VAL A 43 3.52 19.40 13.89
CA VAL A 43 4.78 19.31 14.64
C VAL A 43 4.65 20.15 15.90
N THR A 44 4.77 19.52 17.05
CA THR A 44 4.79 20.23 18.34
C THR A 44 6.21 20.67 18.64
N CYS A 45 6.51 21.96 18.47
CA CYS A 45 7.84 22.52 18.73
C CYS A 45 8.05 22.87 20.20
N SER A 46 6.98 23.27 20.89
CA SER A 46 6.95 23.53 22.34
C SER A 46 5.52 23.28 22.87
N PRO A 47 5.31 23.20 24.20
CA PRO A 47 3.97 23.00 24.77
C PRO A 47 2.92 24.02 24.31
N SER A 48 3.35 25.22 23.93
CA SER A 48 2.49 26.31 23.45
C SER A 48 2.54 26.53 21.94
N LYS A 49 3.44 25.85 21.21
CA LYS A 49 3.68 26.09 19.79
C LYS A 49 3.62 24.81 18.99
N THR A 50 2.55 24.70 18.20
CA THR A 50 2.36 23.67 17.19
C THR A 50 2.40 24.30 15.80
N VAL A 51 3.20 23.73 14.91
CA VAL A 51 3.31 24.13 13.51
C VAL A 51 2.55 23.12 12.67
N TYR A 52 1.81 23.63 11.68
CA TYR A 52 1.05 22.83 10.74
C TYR A 52 1.61 23.04 9.33
N ALA A 53 1.83 21.96 8.60
CA ALA A 53 2.18 21.98 7.19
C ALA A 53 1.26 21.02 6.43
N THR A 54 0.78 21.41 5.26
CA THR A 54 -0.10 20.56 4.45
C THR A 54 0.32 20.60 3.00
N GLU A 55 0.27 19.44 2.35
CA GLU A 55 0.46 19.29 0.91
C GLU A 55 -0.59 18.31 0.35
N PRO A 56 -1.04 18.49 -0.89
CA PRO A 56 -1.82 17.48 -1.58
C PRO A 56 -0.91 16.33 -2.02
N LEU A 57 -1.42 15.09 -1.96
CA LEU A 57 -0.58 13.91 -2.25
C LEU A 57 -0.04 13.90 -3.67
N ASN A 58 -0.74 14.53 -4.61
CA ASN A 58 -0.34 14.61 -6.01
C ASN A 58 0.90 15.50 -6.27
N ARG A 59 1.39 16.23 -5.27
CA ARG A 59 2.64 17.01 -5.35
C ARG A 59 3.82 16.33 -4.66
N LEU A 60 3.59 15.16 -4.09
CA LEU A 60 4.55 14.44 -3.29
C LEU A 60 4.93 13.13 -3.98
N THR A 61 6.21 12.80 -3.89
CA THR A 61 6.78 11.52 -4.28
C THR A 61 7.32 10.80 -3.05
N LEU A 62 7.30 9.48 -3.07
CA LEU A 62 7.80 8.62 -2.01
C LEU A 62 9.14 8.02 -2.38
N SER A 63 10.06 8.03 -1.42
CA SER A 63 11.35 7.36 -1.54
C SER A 63 11.71 6.71 -0.21
N ARG A 64 12.03 5.41 -0.23
CA ARG A 64 12.48 4.70 0.96
C ARG A 64 13.98 4.89 1.17
N GLN A 65 14.37 5.11 2.41
CA GLN A 65 15.75 5.04 2.89
C GLN A 65 15.79 4.23 4.19
N GLN A 66 16.20 2.96 4.12
CA GLN A 66 16.22 2.05 5.28
C GLN A 66 14.82 1.96 5.95
N SER A 67 14.71 2.37 7.21
CA SER A 67 13.46 2.44 7.99
C SER A 67 12.72 3.78 7.83
N HIS A 68 13.21 4.67 6.97
CA HIS A 68 12.58 5.95 6.68
C HIS A 68 11.84 5.91 5.34
N LEU A 69 10.69 6.58 5.31
CA LEU A 69 9.99 6.96 4.09
C LEU A 69 10.05 8.48 3.95
N LEU A 70 10.71 8.94 2.90
CA LEU A 70 10.82 10.35 2.54
C LEU A 70 9.68 10.72 1.60
N LEU A 71 8.98 11.80 1.93
CA LEU A 71 8.02 12.45 1.06
C LEU A 71 8.72 13.68 0.47
N CYS A 72 8.89 13.69 -0.84
CA CYS A 72 9.64 14.71 -1.55
C CYS A 72 8.72 15.54 -2.45
N THR A 73 8.98 16.83 -2.54
CA THR A 73 8.34 17.72 -3.52
C THR A 73 9.33 18.01 -4.65
N SER A 74 8.85 18.07 -5.89
CA SER A 74 9.62 18.67 -6.99
C SER A 74 9.46 20.20 -6.93
N SER A 75 10.58 20.90 -6.82
CA SER A 75 10.58 22.37 -6.96
C SER A 75 10.80 22.70 -8.44
N SER A 76 9.99 23.57 -9.01
CA SER A 76 10.25 24.07 -10.37
C SER A 76 11.53 24.93 -10.45
N LYS A 77 12.01 25.44 -9.31
CA LYS A 77 13.19 26.34 -9.24
C LYS A 77 14.50 25.61 -9.00
N GLU A 78 14.46 24.45 -8.36
CA GLU A 78 15.65 23.64 -8.06
C GLU A 78 15.53 22.35 -8.87
N GLN A 79 16.50 22.06 -9.75
CA GLN A 79 16.56 20.77 -10.45
C GLN A 79 16.82 19.66 -9.42
N GLY A 80 15.76 19.18 -8.76
CA GLY A 80 15.89 18.16 -7.73
C GLY A 80 14.62 17.90 -6.93
N LEU A 81 14.59 16.73 -6.31
CA LEU A 81 13.61 16.37 -5.30
C LEU A 81 14.05 16.92 -3.95
N ARG A 82 13.20 17.72 -3.30
CA ARG A 82 13.43 18.22 -1.95
C ARG A 82 12.60 17.41 -0.97
N ALA A 83 13.25 16.83 0.04
CA ALA A 83 12.55 16.17 1.14
C ALA A 83 11.68 17.20 1.90
N TRP A 84 10.38 16.94 1.92
CA TRP A 84 9.38 17.73 2.63
C TRP A 84 9.08 17.12 4.01
N LEU A 85 9.06 15.79 4.09
CA LEU A 85 8.83 15.04 5.33
C LEU A 85 9.67 13.76 5.34
N SER A 86 10.17 13.37 6.50
CA SER A 86 10.80 12.08 6.74
C SER A 86 10.05 11.37 7.85
N LEU A 87 9.56 10.16 7.56
CA LEU A 87 8.82 9.33 8.51
C LEU A 87 9.63 8.09 8.83
N GLN A 88 10.02 7.93 10.08
CA GLN A 88 10.68 6.72 10.56
C GLN A 88 9.63 5.72 11.03
N PHE A 89 9.61 4.53 10.44
CA PHE A 89 8.72 3.46 10.83
C PHE A 89 9.48 2.46 11.71
N ASP A 90 8.79 1.95 12.73
CA ASP A 90 9.29 0.91 13.62
C ASP A 90 9.23 -0.49 12.99
N THR A 91 8.36 -0.66 12.00
CA THR A 91 8.04 -1.92 11.34
C THR A 91 7.88 -1.69 9.84
N ILE A 92 8.31 -2.67 9.04
CA ILE A 92 8.13 -2.63 7.58
C ILE A 92 6.65 -2.67 7.22
N GLU A 93 5.84 -3.35 8.03
CA GLU A 93 4.41 -3.48 7.85
C GLU A 93 3.72 -2.12 7.83
N LYS A 94 3.97 -1.29 8.84
CA LYS A 94 3.38 0.06 8.91
C LYS A 94 3.88 0.95 7.76
N MET A 95 5.13 0.82 7.35
CA MET A 95 5.68 1.57 6.22
C MET A 95 4.98 1.20 4.91
N VAL A 96 4.84 -0.10 4.63
CA VAL A 96 4.14 -0.62 3.44
C VAL A 96 2.68 -0.19 3.45
N LEU A 97 1.97 -0.33 4.57
CA LEU A 97 0.57 0.09 4.68
C LEU A 97 0.41 1.58 4.38
N PHE A 98 1.30 2.42 4.92
CA PHE A 98 1.29 3.85 4.63
C PHE A 98 1.60 4.14 3.16
N HIS A 99 2.61 3.49 2.58
CA HIS A 99 2.97 3.65 1.16
C HIS A 99 1.81 3.24 0.26
N CYS A 100 1.24 2.05 0.44
CA CYS A 100 0.12 1.58 -0.37
C CYS A 100 -1.09 2.50 -0.26
N ALA A 101 -1.45 2.94 0.96
CA ALA A 101 -2.52 3.91 1.16
C ALA A 101 -2.23 5.24 0.46
N PHE A 102 -1.00 5.74 0.55
CA PHE A 102 -0.59 6.98 -0.13
C PHE A 102 -0.72 6.85 -1.65
N ILE A 103 -0.19 5.77 -2.25
CA ILE A 103 -0.28 5.54 -3.70
C ILE A 103 -1.75 5.39 -4.12
N ALA A 104 -2.54 4.64 -3.34
CA ALA A 104 -3.95 4.42 -3.62
C ALA A 104 -4.76 5.72 -3.60
N LEU A 105 -4.59 6.53 -2.55
CA LEU A 105 -5.29 7.81 -2.40
C LEU A 105 -4.89 8.82 -3.48
N ARG A 106 -3.61 8.81 -3.88
CA ARG A 106 -3.13 9.68 -4.95
C ARG A 106 -3.64 9.23 -6.32
N GLY A 107 -3.67 7.92 -6.57
CA GLY A 107 -4.17 7.36 -7.83
C GLY A 107 -5.66 7.60 -8.03
N GLN A 108 -6.43 7.61 -6.95
CA GLN A 108 -7.89 7.84 -6.99
C GLN A 108 -8.28 9.33 -7.10
N ASP A 109 -7.33 10.30 -7.08
CA ASP A 109 -7.63 11.73 -7.20
C ASP A 109 -8.16 12.08 -8.61
N SER A 110 -9.48 12.16 -8.75
CA SER A 110 -10.13 12.50 -10.02
C SER A 110 -10.02 13.98 -10.39
N GLY A 111 -9.64 14.84 -9.44
CA GLY A 111 -9.42 16.26 -9.70
C GLY A 111 -8.09 16.55 -10.37
N HIS A 112 -7.05 15.73 -10.12
CA HIS A 112 -5.72 15.87 -10.69
C HIS A 112 -5.08 14.49 -10.93
N PRO A 113 -5.61 13.70 -11.87
CA PRO A 113 -5.12 12.36 -12.13
C PRO A 113 -3.64 12.41 -12.54
N ILE A 114 -2.84 11.52 -11.96
CA ILE A 114 -1.43 11.38 -12.30
C ILE A 114 -1.34 10.25 -13.33
N SER A 115 -1.00 10.59 -14.57
CA SER A 115 -0.92 9.63 -15.68
C SER A 115 0.22 8.62 -15.56
N SER A 116 1.24 8.91 -14.75
CA SER A 116 2.32 7.98 -14.43
C SER A 116 2.78 8.15 -12.99
N THR A 117 2.71 7.08 -12.19
CA THR A 117 3.20 7.12 -10.81
C THR A 117 4.73 7.33 -10.81
N PRO A 118 5.23 8.46 -10.28
CA PRO A 118 6.67 8.72 -10.21
C PRO A 118 7.38 7.86 -9.14
N ASP A 119 6.60 7.21 -8.29
CA ASP A 119 7.10 6.45 -7.15
C ASP A 119 7.34 4.99 -7.53
N PRO A 120 8.37 4.37 -6.95
CA PRO A 120 8.53 2.94 -7.09
C PRO A 120 7.34 2.21 -6.46
N PHE A 121 6.82 1.25 -7.21
CA PHE A 121 5.72 0.39 -6.77
C PHE A 121 6.13 -0.50 -5.59
N SER A 122 7.41 -0.89 -5.52
CA SER A 122 8.01 -1.63 -4.41
C SER A 122 8.91 -0.73 -3.55
N LEU A 123 8.97 -1.02 -2.27
CA LEU A 123 9.76 -0.26 -1.31
C LEU A 123 11.16 -0.89 -1.14
N ASP A 124 12.02 -0.91 -2.15
CA ASP A 124 13.29 -1.68 -2.10
C ASP A 124 13.06 -3.18 -1.81
N GLU A 125 11.93 -3.69 -2.31
CA GLU A 125 11.57 -5.10 -2.19
C GLU A 125 11.92 -5.83 -3.47
N LYS A 126 12.28 -7.11 -3.33
CA LYS A 126 12.42 -8.01 -4.47
C LYS A 126 11.04 -8.54 -4.84
N GLU A 127 10.65 -8.38 -6.10
CA GLU A 127 9.53 -9.12 -6.67
C GLU A 127 9.96 -10.58 -6.88
N ILE A 128 9.26 -11.49 -6.23
CA ILE A 128 9.50 -12.95 -6.33
C ILE A 128 8.57 -13.55 -7.39
N TYR A 129 7.36 -13.02 -7.50
CA TYR A 129 6.32 -13.51 -8.39
C TYR A 129 5.48 -12.34 -8.89
N GLY A 130 5.02 -12.44 -10.13
CA GLY A 130 4.01 -11.56 -10.71
C GLY A 130 3.11 -12.35 -11.66
N GLY A 131 1.79 -12.23 -11.47
CA GLY A 131 0.79 -12.90 -12.29
C GLY A 131 -0.53 -12.14 -12.32
N LEU A 132 -1.48 -12.62 -13.11
CA LEU A 132 -2.80 -11.99 -13.27
C LEU A 132 -3.89 -12.82 -12.62
N ILE A 133 -4.67 -12.17 -11.76
CA ILE A 133 -5.88 -12.73 -11.16
C ILE A 133 -7.12 -11.97 -11.64
N LEU A 134 -8.23 -12.69 -11.73
CA LEU A 134 -9.57 -12.14 -11.87
C LEU A 134 -10.21 -12.11 -10.48
N ASP A 135 -10.40 -10.91 -9.94
CA ASP A 135 -11.10 -10.70 -8.67
C ASP A 135 -12.08 -9.55 -8.83
N ASP A 136 -13.26 -9.68 -8.22
CA ASP A 136 -14.39 -8.76 -8.39
C ASP A 136 -14.72 -8.35 -9.86
N SER A 137 -14.51 -9.27 -10.81
CA SER A 137 -14.68 -9.04 -12.27
C SER A 137 -13.63 -8.11 -12.91
N TYR A 138 -12.61 -7.70 -12.17
CA TYR A 138 -11.48 -6.92 -12.66
C TYR A 138 -10.21 -7.77 -12.76
N LEU A 139 -9.35 -7.41 -13.71
CA LEU A 139 -8.00 -7.95 -13.79
C LEU A 139 -7.09 -7.20 -12.83
N HIS A 140 -6.47 -7.94 -11.93
CA HIS A 140 -5.46 -7.42 -11.03
C HIS A 140 -4.11 -8.09 -11.27
N ALA A 141 -3.05 -7.31 -11.15
CA ALA A 141 -1.70 -7.83 -11.04
C ALA A 141 -1.46 -8.25 -9.59
N LEU A 142 -1.32 -9.55 -9.36
CA LEU A 142 -0.94 -10.12 -8.07
C LEU A 142 0.57 -10.33 -8.04
N ARG A 143 1.23 -9.80 -7.02
CA ARG A 143 2.68 -9.90 -6.85
C ARG A 143 3.05 -10.40 -5.45
N ILE A 144 4.15 -11.15 -5.37
CA ILE A 144 4.82 -11.49 -4.11
C ILE A 144 6.05 -10.59 -3.98
N PHE A 145 6.11 -9.83 -2.90
CA PHE A 145 7.28 -9.02 -2.54
C PHE A 145 7.98 -9.59 -1.32
N GLN A 146 9.30 -9.53 -1.32
CA GLN A 146 10.14 -9.77 -0.16
C GLN A 146 11.01 -8.55 0.13
N ASP A 147 10.88 -8.01 1.32
CA ASP A 147 11.73 -6.93 1.80
C ASP A 147 13.18 -7.40 1.92
N ARG A 148 14.11 -6.62 1.35
CA ARG A 148 15.54 -6.99 1.35
C ARG A 148 16.18 -6.91 2.73
N ALA A 149 15.72 -5.99 3.57
CA ALA A 149 16.33 -5.74 4.88
C ALA A 149 15.81 -6.70 5.96
N SER A 150 14.49 -6.89 6.03
CA SER A 150 13.83 -7.73 7.05
C SER A 150 13.50 -9.14 6.57
N GLY A 151 13.47 -9.39 5.26
CA GLY A 151 13.01 -10.66 4.70
C GLY A 151 11.50 -10.86 4.76
N VAL A 152 10.72 -9.88 5.25
CA VAL A 152 9.25 -9.94 5.34
C VAL A 152 8.66 -10.11 3.94
N ILE A 153 7.71 -11.04 3.83
CA ILE A 153 7.05 -11.41 2.59
C ILE A 153 5.60 -10.93 2.63
N ARG A 154 5.13 -10.34 1.53
CA ARG A 154 3.76 -9.88 1.38
C ARG A 154 3.21 -10.14 -0.02
N LEU A 155 1.89 -10.25 -0.09
CA LEU A 155 1.12 -10.20 -1.32
C LEU A 155 0.63 -8.78 -1.57
N GLN A 156 0.57 -8.39 -2.84
CA GLN A 156 -0.11 -7.17 -3.27
C GLN A 156 -0.90 -7.43 -4.53
N ALA A 157 -2.17 -7.04 -4.53
CA ALA A 157 -2.95 -6.88 -5.74
C ALA A 157 -3.00 -5.40 -6.12
N SER A 158 -2.77 -5.11 -7.40
CA SER A 158 -2.98 -3.78 -7.98
C SER A 158 -3.84 -3.86 -9.23
N ILE A 159 -4.43 -2.74 -9.63
CA ILE A 159 -5.15 -2.66 -10.90
C ILE A 159 -4.19 -2.94 -12.05
N HIS A 160 -4.56 -3.83 -12.96
CA HIS A 160 -3.67 -4.28 -14.03
C HIS A 160 -3.51 -3.25 -15.16
N SER A 161 -4.61 -2.60 -15.56
CA SER A 161 -4.65 -1.76 -16.76
C SER A 161 -5.64 -0.61 -16.62
N GLY A 162 -5.46 0.43 -17.43
CA GLY A 162 -6.29 1.62 -17.44
C GLY A 162 -5.64 2.79 -16.69
N GLU A 163 -6.41 3.85 -16.44
CA GLU A 163 -5.90 5.07 -15.80
C GLU A 163 -5.39 4.85 -14.37
N LEU A 164 -5.91 3.82 -13.70
CA LEU A 164 -5.51 3.44 -12.35
C LEU A 164 -4.51 2.28 -12.33
N ALA A 165 -3.83 1.97 -13.44
CA ALA A 165 -2.83 0.91 -13.47
C ALA A 165 -1.80 1.07 -12.34
N ASP A 166 -1.43 -0.06 -11.72
CA ASP A 166 -0.52 -0.14 -10.57
C ASP A 166 -0.99 0.58 -9.29
N VAL A 167 -2.22 1.08 -9.23
CA VAL A 167 -2.84 1.51 -7.97
C VAL A 167 -3.09 0.27 -7.08
N PRO A 168 -2.57 0.23 -5.83
CA PRO A 168 -2.79 -0.89 -4.92
C PRO A 168 -4.28 -1.04 -4.58
N VAL A 169 -4.78 -2.26 -4.73
CA VAL A 169 -6.14 -2.63 -4.30
C VAL A 169 -6.10 -3.13 -2.87
N TRP A 170 -5.20 -4.08 -2.60
CA TRP A 170 -4.95 -4.58 -1.26
C TRP A 170 -3.53 -5.11 -1.12
N THR A 171 -3.08 -5.20 0.13
CA THR A 171 -1.82 -5.85 0.52
C THR A 171 -2.07 -6.75 1.72
N ALA A 172 -1.28 -7.81 1.86
CA ALA A 172 -1.35 -8.72 3.00
C ALA A 172 0.03 -9.30 3.30
N PHE A 173 0.44 -9.26 4.57
CA PHE A 173 1.69 -9.87 5.00
C PHE A 173 1.50 -11.36 5.19
N ILE A 174 2.39 -12.16 4.60
CA ILE A 174 2.26 -13.63 4.59
C ILE A 174 3.43 -14.36 5.23
N HIS A 175 4.42 -13.62 5.74
CA HIS A 175 5.65 -14.18 6.29
C HIS A 175 5.39 -15.22 7.41
N ASP A 176 4.44 -14.95 8.30
CA ASP A 176 4.08 -15.86 9.39
C ASP A 176 3.25 -17.06 8.92
N TYR A 177 2.50 -16.92 7.82
CA TYR A 177 1.58 -17.95 7.34
C TYR A 177 2.23 -18.97 6.39
N ILE A 178 3.31 -18.60 5.70
CA ILE A 178 4.01 -19.45 4.70
C ILE A 178 4.41 -20.81 5.28
N GLY A 179 4.75 -20.87 6.57
CA GLY A 179 5.12 -22.11 7.26
C GLY A 179 3.97 -23.12 7.37
N SER A 180 2.73 -22.64 7.40
CA SER A 180 1.53 -23.47 7.51
C SER A 180 1.17 -24.12 6.18
N LYS A 181 0.97 -25.45 6.20
CA LYS A 181 0.53 -26.19 5.01
C LYS A 181 -0.95 -25.96 4.70
N SER A 182 -1.77 -25.72 5.72
CA SER A 182 -3.22 -25.51 5.55
C SER A 182 -3.57 -24.10 5.08
N TRP A 183 -2.62 -23.15 5.18
CA TRP A 183 -2.84 -21.76 4.79
C TRP A 183 -3.19 -21.61 3.30
N MET A 184 -2.57 -22.41 2.43
CA MET A 184 -2.81 -22.38 0.99
C MET A 184 -3.27 -23.74 0.49
N ARG A 185 -4.38 -23.76 -0.26
CA ARG A 185 -4.87 -24.96 -0.94
C ARG A 185 -5.32 -24.64 -2.36
N ARG A 186 -4.92 -25.47 -3.32
CA ARG A 186 -5.41 -25.40 -4.70
C ARG A 186 -6.75 -26.14 -4.80
N VAL A 187 -7.75 -25.51 -5.41
CA VAL A 187 -9.08 -26.12 -5.59
C VAL A 187 -9.36 -26.57 -7.01
N ASP A 188 -8.72 -25.92 -8.00
CA ASP A 188 -8.76 -26.32 -9.40
C ASP A 188 -7.49 -25.84 -10.13
N HIS A 189 -7.45 -26.01 -11.45
CA HIS A 189 -6.31 -25.64 -12.31
C HIS A 189 -5.91 -24.16 -12.22
N LYS A 190 -6.83 -23.26 -11.88
CA LYS A 190 -6.63 -21.81 -11.86
C LYS A 190 -6.96 -21.15 -10.52
N THR A 191 -7.50 -21.88 -9.56
CA THR A 191 -8.01 -21.28 -8.33
C THR A 191 -7.26 -21.80 -7.11
N ILE A 192 -6.73 -20.86 -6.32
CA ILE A 192 -6.07 -21.12 -5.05
C ILE A 192 -6.83 -20.39 -3.95
N ILE A 193 -6.99 -21.05 -2.81
CA ILE A 193 -7.65 -20.48 -1.63
C ILE A 193 -6.61 -20.26 -0.53
N LEU A 194 -6.64 -19.06 0.04
CA LEU A 194 -5.80 -18.63 1.16
C LEU A 194 -6.66 -18.45 2.42
N SER A 195 -6.36 -19.23 3.46
CA SER A 195 -6.99 -19.07 4.79
C SER A 195 -6.32 -17.93 5.55
N ASP A 196 -7.03 -17.31 6.50
CA ASP A 196 -6.45 -16.35 7.46
C ASP A 196 -5.62 -15.19 6.84
N LEU A 197 -5.89 -14.80 5.59
CA LEU A 197 -5.19 -13.66 4.97
C LEU A 197 -5.76 -12.36 5.55
N ASP A 198 -4.97 -11.68 6.35
CA ASP A 198 -5.30 -10.35 6.85
C ASP A 198 -4.94 -9.29 5.80
N ARG A 199 -5.95 -8.82 5.06
CA ARG A 199 -5.79 -7.81 4.00
C ARG A 199 -6.05 -6.41 4.51
N ALA A 200 -5.14 -5.50 4.19
CA ALA A 200 -5.45 -4.09 4.13
C ALA A 200 -5.92 -3.73 2.72
N THR A 201 -7.15 -3.24 2.58
CA THR A 201 -7.75 -2.81 1.31
C THR A 201 -7.70 -1.28 1.21
N PHE A 202 -7.36 -0.74 0.04
CA PHE A 202 -7.12 0.69 -0.18
C PHE A 202 -8.05 1.35 -1.21
N ILE A 203 -8.91 0.56 -1.84
CA ILE A 203 -9.99 1.02 -2.70
C ILE A 203 -11.28 1.05 -1.87
N HIS A 204 -12.18 1.98 -2.17
CA HIS A 204 -13.45 2.06 -1.48
C HIS A 204 -14.25 0.75 -1.62
N SER A 205 -14.90 0.33 -0.53
CA SER A 205 -15.60 -0.96 -0.44
C SER A 205 -16.83 -1.06 -1.35
N ASP A 206 -17.36 0.07 -1.83
CA ASP A 206 -18.42 0.10 -2.84
C ASP A 206 -17.91 -0.22 -4.25
N GLN A 207 -16.60 -0.12 -4.48
CA GLN A 207 -15.94 -0.38 -5.76
C GLN A 207 -15.18 -1.71 -5.79
N TYR A 208 -14.95 -2.33 -4.63
CA TYR A 208 -14.21 -3.58 -4.55
C TYR A 208 -14.81 -4.53 -3.50
N THR A 209 -15.35 -5.65 -3.98
CA THR A 209 -15.86 -6.76 -3.16
C THR A 209 -15.04 -8.03 -3.45
N PRO A 210 -14.02 -8.36 -2.62
CA PRO A 210 -13.19 -9.53 -2.84
C PRO A 210 -14.02 -10.82 -2.82
N ARG A 211 -13.66 -11.79 -3.67
CA ARG A 211 -14.25 -13.13 -3.61
C ARG A 211 -13.78 -13.86 -2.35
N ILE A 212 -14.69 -14.04 -1.41
CA ILE A 212 -14.48 -14.79 -0.16
C ILE A 212 -15.35 -16.05 -0.10
N THR A 213 -14.82 -17.12 0.48
CA THR A 213 -15.60 -18.33 0.76
C THR A 213 -16.54 -18.12 1.95
N ARG A 214 -17.42 -19.08 2.20
CA ARG A 214 -18.28 -19.10 3.40
C ARG A 214 -17.48 -19.11 4.71
N HIS A 215 -16.22 -19.53 4.66
CA HIS A 215 -15.31 -19.56 5.80
C HIS A 215 -14.41 -18.31 5.87
N HIS A 216 -14.73 -17.26 5.11
CA HIS A 216 -13.91 -16.04 4.97
C HIS A 216 -12.50 -16.30 4.45
N GLU A 217 -12.30 -17.42 3.74
CA GLU A 217 -11.05 -17.68 3.01
C GLU A 217 -11.07 -16.90 1.70
N HIS A 218 -9.89 -16.57 1.19
CA HIS A 218 -9.75 -15.70 0.04
C HIS A 218 -9.49 -16.50 -1.21
N VAL A 219 -10.23 -16.18 -2.26
CA VAL A 219 -10.19 -16.93 -3.51
C VAL A 219 -9.37 -16.17 -4.54
N LEU A 220 -8.20 -16.69 -4.89
CA LEU A 220 -7.36 -16.20 -5.98
C LEU A 220 -7.67 -17.00 -7.23
N THR A 221 -8.35 -16.38 -8.21
CA THR A 221 -8.63 -17.00 -9.52
C THR A 221 -7.65 -16.47 -10.56
N PHE A 222 -6.67 -17.25 -10.95
CA PHE A 222 -5.68 -16.88 -11.95
C PHE A 222 -6.26 -16.93 -13.37
N THR A 223 -5.78 -16.03 -14.24
CA THR A 223 -6.23 -16.02 -15.64
C THR A 223 -5.75 -17.25 -16.42
N LYS A 224 -4.53 -17.71 -16.09
CA LYS A 224 -3.86 -18.86 -16.70
C LYS A 224 -3.48 -19.88 -15.63
N GLU A 225 -3.53 -21.16 -15.99
CA GLU A 225 -3.10 -22.25 -15.11
C GLU A 225 -1.61 -22.19 -14.75
N PRO A 226 -0.69 -21.90 -15.69
CA PRO A 226 0.73 -21.69 -15.36
C PRO A 226 0.96 -20.63 -14.28
N ASP A 227 0.20 -19.53 -14.29
CA ASP A 227 0.36 -18.47 -13.27
C ASP A 227 0.03 -19.00 -11.86
N ALA A 228 -0.97 -19.90 -11.74
CA ALA A 228 -1.33 -20.53 -10.46
C ALA A 228 -0.26 -21.55 -10.01
N GLU A 229 0.30 -22.31 -10.95
CA GLU A 229 1.38 -23.26 -10.69
C GLU A 229 2.67 -22.57 -10.22
N ASP A 230 3.02 -21.48 -10.88
CA ASP A 230 4.18 -20.67 -10.52
C ASP A 230 3.98 -20.03 -9.13
N PHE A 231 2.78 -19.51 -8.84
CA PHE A 231 2.46 -18.98 -7.51
C PHE A 231 2.61 -20.05 -6.41
N GLU A 232 2.02 -21.22 -6.60
CA GLU A 232 2.10 -22.34 -5.66
C GLU A 232 3.55 -22.82 -5.46
N SER A 233 4.33 -22.85 -6.54
CA SER A 233 5.74 -23.22 -6.55
C SER A 233 6.57 -22.23 -5.74
N GLU A 234 6.38 -20.92 -5.94
CA GLU A 234 7.09 -19.88 -5.20
C GLU A 234 6.77 -19.89 -3.71
N ILE A 235 5.49 -20.04 -3.33
CA ILE A 235 5.10 -20.19 -1.92
C ILE A 235 5.75 -21.45 -1.31
N THR A 236 5.83 -22.54 -2.07
CA THR A 236 6.48 -23.77 -1.61
C THR A 236 8.00 -23.60 -1.42
N LEU A 237 8.66 -22.86 -2.31
CA LEU A 237 10.07 -22.50 -2.18
C LEU A 237 10.30 -21.64 -0.94
N LEU A 238 9.49 -20.60 -0.73
CA LEU A 238 9.57 -19.73 0.46
C LEU A 238 9.37 -20.51 1.75
N ARG A 239 8.42 -21.47 1.75
CA ARG A 239 8.20 -22.39 2.88
C ARG A 239 9.43 -23.22 3.20
N ARG A 240 10.14 -23.73 2.19
CA ARG A 240 11.38 -24.51 2.41
C ARG A 240 12.48 -23.64 3.02
N HIS A 241 12.67 -22.42 2.53
CA HIS A 241 13.67 -21.50 3.08
C HIS A 241 13.36 -21.08 4.52
N SER A 242 12.09 -20.80 4.85
CA SER A 242 11.69 -20.42 6.22
C SER A 242 11.99 -21.49 7.28
N ARG A 243 12.08 -22.77 6.88
CA ARG A 243 12.41 -23.89 7.77
C ARG A 243 13.90 -24.05 8.02
N LEU A 244 14.76 -23.46 7.19
CA LEU A 244 16.22 -23.53 7.36
C LEU A 244 16.75 -22.50 8.37
N TYR A 245 15.94 -21.50 8.73
CA TYR A 245 16.32 -20.41 9.64
C TYR A 245 15.63 -20.48 11.02
N LYS A 246 14.93 -21.58 11.33
CA LYS A 246 14.41 -21.89 12.67
C LYS A 246 15.23 -23.00 13.29
#